data_AF-A0A533XFD8-F1
#
_entry.id   AF-A0A533XFD8-F1
#
_cell.length_a   1.000
_cell.length_b   1.000
_cell.length_c   1.000
_cell.angle_alpha   90.00
_cell.angle_beta   90.00
_cell.angle_gamma   90.00
#
_symmetry.space_group_name_H-M   'P 1'
#
loop_
_entity.id
_entity.type
_entity.pdbx_description
1 polymer ?
#
loop_
_entity_poly.entity_id
_entity_poly.type
_entity_poly.pdbx_seq_one_letter_code
_entity_poly.pdbx_strand_id
1 'polypeptide(L)'
;MNEITRQLIGIQDGNPYGVGANRVLSLWDAIAKALASFHPAEQRHAQMASVLAMRPEGLPCPDCGAPLIHTENCEKCFCGYSRCW
;
A
#
# COMPACT_ATOMS: atom_id res chain seq x y z
N MET A 1 5.10 10.43 15.94
CA MET A 1 4.73 10.59 14.51
C MET A 1 5.06 9.34 13.71
N ASN A 2 6.20 8.69 13.99
CA ASN A 2 6.66 7.47 13.32
C ASN A 2 5.64 6.32 13.33
N GLU A 3 4.89 6.15 14.43
CA GLU A 3 3.88 5.08 14.52
C GLU A 3 2.75 5.25 13.51
N ILE A 4 2.22 6.47 13.40
CA ILE A 4 1.19 6.82 12.42
C ILE A 4 1.74 6.65 11.00
N THR A 5 2.96 7.12 10.74
CA THR A 5 3.63 6.93 9.44
C THR A 5 3.76 5.45 9.08
N ARG A 6 4.12 4.58 10.02
CA ARG A 6 4.24 3.13 9.81
C ARG A 6 2.91 2.46 9.48
N GLN A 7 1.82 2.91 10.09
CA GLN A 7 0.49 2.37 9.82
C GLN A 7 -0.05 2.80 8.45
N LEU A 8 0.17 4.06 8.08
CA LEU A 8 -0.36 4.64 6.85
C LEU A 8 0.47 4.25 5.61
N ILE A 9 1.77 4.03 5.76
CA ILE A 9 2.64 3.75 4.62
C ILE A 9 2.32 2.41 3.99
N GLY A 10 2.16 2.41 2.66
CA GLY A 10 1.82 1.24 1.88
C GLY A 10 0.32 0.90 1.81
N ILE A 11 -0.58 1.70 2.40
CA ILE A 11 -2.03 1.52 2.23
C ILE A 11 -2.36 1.66 0.74
N GLN A 12 -3.19 0.77 0.21
CA GLN A 12 -3.55 0.71 -1.21
C GLN A 12 -5.06 0.90 -1.34
N ASP A 13 -5.47 1.77 -2.26
CA ASP A 13 -6.88 2.00 -2.61
C ASP A 13 -7.23 1.47 -4.02
N GLY A 14 -6.33 0.67 -4.62
CA GLY A 14 -6.49 0.11 -5.97
C GLY A 14 -6.12 1.07 -7.12
N ASN A 15 -5.85 2.35 -6.83
CA ASN A 15 -5.47 3.33 -7.84
C ASN A 15 -4.11 3.99 -7.53
N PRO A 16 -2.98 3.32 -7.84
CA PRO A 16 -1.66 3.88 -7.58
C PRO A 16 -1.31 5.00 -8.57
N TYR A 17 -0.60 6.02 -8.08
CA TYR A 17 -0.13 7.16 -8.86
C TYR A 17 1.41 7.14 -8.99
N GLY A 18 1.90 7.38 -10.21
CA GLY A 18 3.33 7.40 -10.50
C GLY A 18 3.95 6.01 -10.67
N VAL A 19 5.28 5.98 -10.82
CA VAL A 19 6.05 4.77 -11.16
C VAL A 19 7.32 4.64 -10.31
N GLY A 20 7.83 3.42 -10.18
CA GLY A 20 9.07 3.12 -9.45
C GLY A 20 8.93 3.21 -7.92
N ALA A 21 10.07 3.35 -7.24
CA ALA A 21 10.14 3.32 -5.76
C ALA A 21 9.35 4.43 -5.05
N ASN A 22 9.00 5.50 -5.77
CA ASN A 22 8.27 6.64 -5.23
C ASN A 22 6.77 6.64 -5.59
N ARG A 23 6.25 5.60 -6.26
CA ARG A 23 4.81 5.51 -6.60
C ARG A 23 3.95 5.62 -5.35
N VAL A 24 2.84 6.35 -5.39
CA VAL A 24 1.91 6.57 -4.27
C VAL A 24 0.74 5.60 -4.40
N LEU A 25 0.46 4.84 -3.35
CA LEU A 25 -0.49 3.72 -3.40
C LEU A 25 -1.93 4.10 -3.02
N SER A 26 -2.08 5.17 -2.25
CA SER A 26 -3.34 5.72 -1.74
C SER A 26 -3.11 7.15 -1.26
N LEU A 27 -4.20 7.85 -0.91
CA LEU A 27 -4.10 9.14 -0.19
C LEU A 27 -3.34 8.99 1.13
N TRP A 28 -3.60 7.92 1.88
CA TRP A 28 -2.97 7.66 3.17
C TRP A 28 -1.47 7.38 3.04
N ASP A 29 -1.07 6.63 2.02
CA ASP A 29 0.34 6.39 1.70
C ASP A 29 1.07 7.70 1.30
N ALA A 30 0.38 8.61 0.60
CA ALA A 30 0.91 9.94 0.29
C ALA A 30 1.20 10.74 1.57
N ILE A 31 0.25 10.76 2.50
CA ILE A 31 0.41 11.42 3.81
C ILE A 31 1.58 10.79 4.57
N ALA A 32 1.69 9.46 4.58
CA ALA A 32 2.78 8.76 5.24
C ALA A 32 4.16 9.16 4.67
N LYS A 33 4.28 9.22 3.35
CA LYS A 33 5.49 9.67 2.65
C LYS A 33 5.85 11.12 2.96
N ALA A 34 4.85 12.00 2.98
CA ALA A 34 5.03 13.40 3.36
C ALA A 34 5.54 13.49 4.81
N LEU A 35 4.93 12.77 5.75
CA LEU A 35 5.37 12.71 7.14
C LEU A 35 6.79 12.13 7.27
N ALA A 36 7.13 11.10 6.48
CA ALA A 36 8.45 10.49 6.45
C ALA A 36 9.55 11.48 6.02
N SER A 37 9.21 12.46 5.17
CA SER A 37 10.16 13.48 4.70
C SER A 37 10.69 14.40 5.81
N PHE A 38 9.95 14.54 6.93
CA PHE A 38 10.36 15.35 8.07
C PHE A 38 11.40 14.65 8.98
N HIS A 39 11.64 13.34 8.80
CA HIS A 39 12.67 12.62 9.53
C HIS A 39 14.08 12.88 8.96
N PRO A 40 15.15 12.80 9.77
CA PRO A 40 16.53 12.91 9.29
C PRO A 40 16.84 11.84 8.23
N ALA A 41 17.67 12.19 7.24
CA ALA A 41 17.90 11.39 6.02
C ALA A 41 18.30 9.92 6.28
N GLU A 42 18.99 9.67 7.39
CA GLU A 42 19.47 8.35 7.83
C GLU A 42 18.32 7.41 8.23
N GLN A 43 17.18 7.94 8.67
CA GLN A 43 15.99 7.17 9.05
C GLN A 43 14.94 7.04 7.94
N ARG A 44 15.06 7.83 6.86
CA ARG A 44 14.05 7.88 5.77
C ARG A 44 13.97 6.57 4.99
N HIS A 45 15.11 5.96 4.66
CA HIS A 45 15.13 4.80 3.74
C HIS A 45 14.94 3.46 4.43
N ALA A 46 15.51 3.28 5.63
CA ALA A 46 15.47 1.98 6.32
C ALA A 46 14.06 1.58 6.79
N GLN A 47 13.23 2.55 7.19
CA GLN A 47 11.87 2.27 7.68
C GLN A 47 10.85 2.11 6.55
N MET A 48 11.01 2.83 5.44
CA MET A 48 10.07 2.75 4.32
C MET A 48 10.27 1.47 3.50
N ALA A 49 11.51 1.06 3.27
CA ALA A 49 11.81 -0.11 2.46
C ALA A 49 11.34 -1.43 3.11
N SER A 50 11.50 -1.58 4.44
CA SER A 50 11.08 -2.81 5.12
C SER A 50 9.56 -2.98 5.16
N VAL A 51 8.82 -1.88 5.36
CA VAL A 51 7.35 -1.92 5.42
C VAL A 51 6.76 -2.18 4.03
N LEU A 52 7.33 -1.56 2.98
CA LEU A 52 6.85 -1.78 1.62
C LEU A 52 7.14 -3.21 1.13
N ALA A 53 8.29 -3.78 1.51
CA ALA A 53 8.65 -5.16 1.15
C ALA A 53 7.76 -6.22 1.84
N MET A 54 7.13 -5.89 2.97
CA MET A 54 6.26 -6.80 3.71
C MET A 54 4.78 -6.73 3.28
N ARG A 55 4.39 -5.70 2.51
CA ARG A 55 3.01 -5.56 2.07
C ARG A 55 2.83 -6.20 0.68
N PRO A 56 1.87 -7.13 0.52
CA PRO A 56 1.60 -7.70 -0.79
C PRO A 56 1.14 -6.61 -1.77
N GLU A 57 1.57 -6.76 -3.02
CA GLU A 57 1.10 -5.95 -4.14
C GLU A 57 -0.39 -6.26 -4.37
N GLY A 58 -1.22 -5.22 -4.50
CA GLY A 58 -2.66 -5.35 -4.69
C GLY A 58 -3.49 -5.05 -3.43
N LEU A 59 -4.79 -4.83 -3.64
CA LEU A 59 -5.74 -4.64 -2.55
C LEU A 59 -5.88 -5.94 -1.74
N PRO A 60 -5.79 -5.90 -0.40
CA PRO A 60 -6.06 -7.07 0.42
C PRO A 60 -7.54 -7.41 0.38
N CYS A 61 -7.85 -8.69 0.20
CA CYS A 61 -9.21 -9.23 0.27
C CYS A 61 -9.81 -8.96 1.67
N PRO A 62 -11.04 -8.44 1.80
CA PRO A 62 -11.65 -8.15 3.10
C PRO A 62 -11.93 -9.42 3.92
N ASP A 63 -12.14 -10.57 3.27
CA ASP A 63 -12.45 -11.83 3.96
C ASP A 63 -11.20 -12.56 4.49
N CYS A 64 -10.06 -12.50 3.79
CA CYS A 64 -8.89 -13.33 4.12
C CYS A 64 -7.53 -12.61 4.04
N GLY A 65 -7.48 -11.35 3.62
CA GLY A 65 -6.25 -10.56 3.53
C GLY A 65 -5.31 -10.93 2.38
N ALA A 66 -5.63 -11.95 1.58
CA ALA A 66 -4.86 -12.31 0.39
C ALA A 66 -4.98 -11.21 -0.70
N PRO A 67 -3.97 -11.04 -1.57
CA PRO A 67 -4.03 -10.05 -2.64
C PRO A 67 -5.14 -10.37 -3.64
N LEU A 68 -5.90 -9.35 -4.02
CA LEU A 68 -6.93 -9.44 -5.05
C LEU A 68 -6.32 -9.40 -6.45
N ILE A 69 -6.89 -10.17 -7.37
CA ILE A 69 -6.50 -10.24 -8.78
C ILE A 69 -7.64 -9.65 -9.62
N HIS A 70 -7.30 -8.76 -10.55
CA HIS A 70 -8.26 -8.23 -11.51
C HIS A 70 -8.43 -9.18 -12.70
N THR A 71 -9.63 -9.73 -12.89
CA THR A 71 -10.01 -10.54 -14.06
C THR A 71 -11.47 -10.25 -14.44
N GLU A 72 -11.79 -10.22 -15.74
CA GLU A 72 -13.18 -10.01 -16.20
C GLU A 72 -13.84 -8.76 -15.60
N ASN A 73 -13.11 -7.64 -15.48
CA ASN A 73 -13.59 -6.41 -14.85
C ASN A 73 -14.04 -6.55 -13.36
N CYS A 74 -13.60 -7.61 -12.68
CA CYS A 74 -13.87 -7.82 -11.26
C CYS A 74 -12.58 -8.10 -10.48
N GLU A 75 -12.54 -7.64 -9.23
CA GLU A 75 -11.53 -7.98 -8.23
C GLU A 75 -11.90 -9.33 -7.64
N LYS A 76 -11.08 -10.36 -7.86
CA LYS A 76 -11.32 -11.71 -7.37
C LYS A 76 -10.23 -12.16 -6.42
N CYS A 77 -10.63 -12.88 -5.37
CA CYS A 77 -9.74 -13.55 -4.44
C CYS A 77 -9.88 -15.07 -4.58
N PHE A 78 -8.80 -15.80 -4.31
CA PHE A 78 -8.83 -17.26 -4.27
C PHE A 78 -9.73 -17.83 -3.15
N CYS A 79 -10.06 -17.04 -2.12
CA CYS A 79 -11.00 -17.45 -1.07
C CYS A 79 -12.48 -17.44 -1.50
N GLY A 80 -12.79 -16.98 -2.73
CA GLY A 80 -14.15 -16.87 -3.24
C GLY A 80 -14.74 -15.45 -3.18
N TYR A 81 -14.03 -14.47 -2.63
CA TYR A 81 -14.45 -13.06 -2.69
C TYR A 81 -14.39 -12.54 -4.13
N SER A 82 -15.44 -11.85 -4.57
CA SER A 82 -15.47 -11.15 -5.85
C SER A 82 -16.20 -9.81 -5.72
N ARG A 83 -15.60 -8.73 -6.24
CA ARG A 83 -16.21 -7.41 -6.34
C ARG A 83 -16.07 -6.89 -7.76
N CYS A 84 -17.20 -6.72 -8.43
CA CYS A 84 -17.27 -6.14 -9.77
C CYS A 84 -17.69 -4.68 -9.68
N TRP A 85 -17.17 -3.86 -10.59
CA TRP A 85 -17.46 -2.42 -10.68
C TRP A 85 -18.16 -2.10 -11.99
#